data_AF-A0A350AQ17-F1
#
_entry.id   AF-A0A350AQ17-F1
#
_cell.length_a   1.000
_cell.length_b   1.000
_cell.length_c   1.000
_cell.angle_alpha   90.00
_cell.angle_beta   90.00
_cell.angle_gamma   90.00
#
_symmetry.space_group_name_H-M   'P 1'
#
loop_
_entity.id
_entity.type
_entity.pdbx_description
1 polymer ?
#
loop_
_entity_poly.entity_id
_entity_poly.type
_entity_poly.pdbx_seq_one_letter_code
_entity_poly.pdbx_strand_id
1 'polypeptide(L)'
;MKTKKLILMTIAGAALVASSSAQSLYDGFDYSGSLSNGASIGGANGGSGDWSGAWTTNVGTWTSTGLTYTTTGGSLQTTGGALQDIDTTTANSNITGSRTYSSSLGADSQTVWFSYLVSFDNAVYQSALFGSNATLPQGGTDGFGTSVGQSNRSQDNELTATASSSDSTNILDVSAGNTHFVLGRVDFSGASDTLNIWWDIDLAETALTIGAADATIVGAFDVSTAAFTFISGQGAVSTIDEVRLGTSFTDVVVVPEPSTFALLAGLLGLGCVISRRK
;
A
#
# COMPACT_ATOMS: atom_id res chain seq x y z
N MET A 1 17.06 -22.49 -65.20
CA MET A 1 15.73 -22.64 -64.53
C MET A 1 15.91 -23.41 -63.23
N LYS A 2 15.83 -22.75 -62.08
CA LYS A 2 15.42 -23.28 -60.75
C LYS A 2 15.60 -22.17 -59.71
N THR A 3 14.56 -21.37 -59.54
CA THR A 3 14.47 -20.33 -58.51
C THR A 3 13.06 -20.42 -57.95
N LYS A 4 12.89 -21.06 -56.78
CA LYS A 4 11.63 -21.00 -56.04
C LYS A 4 11.88 -21.00 -54.52
N LYS A 5 11.63 -19.81 -53.96
CA LYS A 5 10.96 -19.53 -52.68
C LYS A 5 11.71 -19.86 -51.39
N LEU A 6 12.65 -18.96 -51.07
CA LEU A 6 13.02 -18.62 -49.69
C LEU A 6 12.25 -17.33 -49.34
N ILE A 7 11.02 -17.44 -48.85
CA ILE A 7 10.20 -16.26 -48.51
C ILE A 7 9.52 -16.47 -47.15
N LEU A 8 9.74 -15.48 -46.28
CA LEU A 8 9.05 -15.16 -45.02
C LEU A 8 9.22 -16.12 -43.84
N MET A 9 10.27 -15.86 -43.06
CA MET A 9 10.33 -16.24 -41.65
C MET A 9 10.54 -14.97 -40.79
N THR A 10 9.74 -13.94 -41.06
CA THR A 10 9.74 -12.67 -40.33
C THR A 10 8.30 -12.38 -39.89
N ILE A 11 7.76 -13.21 -38.99
CA ILE A 11 6.44 -13.00 -38.40
C ILE A 11 6.63 -12.83 -36.90
N ALA A 12 6.35 -11.60 -36.46
CA ALA A 12 5.92 -11.23 -35.11
C ALA A 12 6.83 -11.63 -33.94
N GLY A 13 8.06 -11.12 -33.96
CA GLY A 13 8.63 -10.55 -32.74
C GLY A 13 7.95 -9.21 -32.44
N ALA A 14 6.60 -9.19 -32.39
CA ALA A 14 5.89 -8.07 -31.79
C ALA A 14 6.19 -8.22 -30.31
N ALA A 15 7.20 -7.48 -29.88
CA ALA A 15 7.53 -7.30 -28.50
C ALA A 15 6.21 -7.09 -27.74
N LEU A 16 5.82 -8.07 -26.93
CA LEU A 16 5.21 -7.74 -25.65
C LEU A 16 6.28 -6.91 -24.95
N VAL A 17 6.31 -5.62 -25.29
CA VAL A 17 6.80 -4.62 -24.37
C VAL A 17 5.81 -4.76 -23.23
N ALA A 18 6.14 -5.62 -22.27
CA ALA A 18 5.56 -5.54 -20.96
C ALA A 18 5.74 -4.08 -20.62
N SER A 19 4.65 -3.31 -20.63
CA SER A 19 4.65 -1.96 -20.14
C SER A 19 5.23 -2.10 -18.73
N SER A 20 6.50 -1.76 -18.56
CA SER A 20 7.09 -1.58 -17.26
C SER A 20 6.35 -0.37 -16.74
N SER A 21 5.17 -0.60 -16.13
CA SER A 21 4.47 0.44 -15.41
C SER A 21 5.49 1.03 -14.46
N ALA A 22 5.46 2.36 -14.36
CA ALA A 22 6.33 3.11 -13.47
C ALA A 22 6.37 2.41 -12.11
N GLN A 23 7.59 2.25 -11.56
CA GLN A 23 7.82 1.51 -10.33
C GLN A 23 6.85 1.96 -9.23
N SER A 24 5.89 1.10 -8.91
CA SER A 24 5.17 1.17 -7.65
C SER A 24 6.18 0.88 -6.54
N LEU A 25 6.27 1.76 -5.55
CA LEU A 25 6.87 1.38 -4.28
C LEU A 25 5.93 0.38 -3.64
N TYR A 26 6.46 -0.78 -3.29
CA TYR A 26 5.68 -1.84 -2.69
C TYR A 26 6.47 -2.48 -1.56
N ASP A 27 5.82 -2.73 -0.43
CA ASP A 27 6.34 -3.55 0.67
C ASP A 27 5.21 -4.43 1.20
N GLY A 28 5.25 -5.72 0.86
CA GLY A 28 4.35 -6.75 1.40
C GLY A 28 4.93 -7.48 2.61
N PHE A 29 5.92 -6.86 3.27
CA PHE A 29 6.58 -7.37 4.48
C PHE A 29 7.02 -8.84 4.40
N ASP A 30 7.47 -9.32 3.24
CA ASP A 30 8.01 -10.68 3.11
C ASP A 30 9.48 -10.74 3.53
N TYR A 31 9.69 -10.74 4.84
CA TYR A 31 11.01 -10.87 5.47
C TYR A 31 11.28 -12.29 5.98
N SER A 32 10.56 -13.29 5.46
CA SER A 32 10.49 -14.66 6.00
C SER A 32 11.82 -15.43 6.00
N GLY A 33 12.90 -14.87 5.44
CA GLY A 33 14.27 -15.40 5.54
C GLY A 33 15.24 -14.58 6.40
N SER A 34 14.86 -13.38 6.84
CA SER A 34 15.72 -12.46 7.60
C SER A 34 15.18 -12.15 9.00
N LEU A 35 13.88 -12.33 9.25
CA LEU A 35 13.24 -12.11 10.54
C LEU A 35 12.48 -13.36 11.01
N SER A 36 12.48 -13.58 12.33
CA SER A 36 11.60 -14.54 12.98
C SER A 36 10.28 -13.87 13.35
N ASN A 37 9.19 -14.64 13.42
CA ASN A 37 7.88 -14.16 13.87
C ASN A 37 8.01 -13.44 15.23
N GLY A 38 7.48 -12.22 15.34
CA GLY A 38 7.59 -11.35 16.52
C GLY A 38 8.84 -10.47 16.57
N ALA A 39 9.76 -10.56 15.61
CA ALA A 39 10.94 -9.70 15.55
C ALA A 39 10.59 -8.30 15.05
N SER A 40 11.24 -7.25 15.59
CA SER A 40 11.10 -5.90 15.03
C SER A 40 11.60 -5.85 13.59
N ILE A 41 10.89 -5.11 12.73
CA ILE A 41 11.36 -4.86 11.35
C ILE A 41 12.43 -3.76 11.27
N GLY A 42 12.87 -3.18 12.40
CA GLY A 42 13.89 -2.14 12.39
C GLY A 42 15.20 -2.62 11.76
N GLY A 43 15.67 -1.91 10.73
CA GLY A 43 16.83 -2.31 9.92
C GLY A 43 16.53 -3.35 8.84
N ALA A 44 15.30 -3.86 8.75
CA ALA A 44 14.89 -4.73 7.65
C ALA A 44 14.79 -3.95 6.34
N ASN A 45 15.18 -4.63 5.27
CA ASN A 45 15.08 -4.14 3.89
C ASN A 45 14.30 -5.19 3.09
N GLY A 46 13.31 -4.75 2.32
CA GLY A 46 12.64 -5.58 1.33
C GLY A 46 11.71 -4.74 0.48
N GLY A 47 10.67 -5.38 -0.05
CA GLY A 47 9.77 -4.76 -1.01
C GLY A 47 10.39 -4.59 -2.40
N SER A 48 9.66 -3.91 -3.28
CA SER A 48 10.09 -3.54 -4.62
C SER A 48 9.90 -2.05 -4.88
N GLY A 49 10.57 -1.53 -5.90
CA GLY A 49 10.57 -0.10 -6.24
C GLY A 49 11.82 0.60 -5.74
N ASP A 50 11.75 1.92 -5.67
CA ASP A 50 12.86 2.83 -5.38
C ASP A 50 12.99 3.19 -3.88
N TRP A 51 12.89 2.19 -3.00
CA TRP A 51 13.16 2.38 -1.57
C TRP A 51 14.64 2.72 -1.35
N SER A 52 14.94 3.79 -0.58
CA SER A 52 16.31 4.31 -0.44
C SER A 52 17.06 3.82 0.80
N GLY A 53 16.45 2.96 1.61
CA GLY A 53 17.09 2.41 2.81
C GLY A 53 16.24 1.36 3.52
N ALA A 54 16.62 1.06 4.77
CA ALA A 54 15.89 0.16 5.66
C ALA A 54 14.80 0.90 6.43
N TRP A 55 13.88 0.15 7.03
CA TRP A 55 13.01 0.70 8.08
C TRP A 55 13.86 1.23 9.25
N THR A 56 13.48 2.38 9.82
CA THR A 56 14.10 2.93 11.04
C THR A 56 14.00 1.97 12.23
N THR A 57 14.65 2.25 13.35
CA THR A 57 14.48 1.42 14.57
C THR A 57 13.14 1.72 15.26
N ASN A 58 12.66 0.81 16.13
CA ASN A 58 11.37 0.87 16.84
C ASN A 58 10.11 0.78 15.96
N VAL A 59 10.15 -0.06 14.93
CA VAL A 59 8.96 -0.43 14.15
C VAL A 59 8.41 -1.74 14.67
N GLY A 60 7.11 -1.95 14.48
CA GLY A 60 6.34 -3.08 15.02
C GLY A 60 6.95 -4.44 14.74
N THR A 61 6.34 -5.45 15.32
CA THR A 61 6.77 -6.83 15.15
C THR A 61 6.30 -7.39 13.81
N TRP A 62 7.17 -8.09 13.12
CA TRP A 62 6.82 -8.83 11.92
C TRP A 62 6.02 -10.07 12.28
N THR A 63 4.93 -10.32 11.56
CA THR A 63 4.20 -11.60 11.61
C THR A 63 4.31 -12.34 10.27
N SER A 64 4.44 -13.67 10.31
CA SER A 64 4.50 -14.50 9.11
C SER A 64 3.15 -14.69 8.40
N THR A 65 2.05 -14.22 9.00
CA THR A 65 0.72 -14.32 8.43
C THR A 65 0.29 -12.95 7.95
N GLY A 66 0.15 -12.81 6.63
CA GLY A 66 -0.37 -11.61 6.01
C GLY A 66 -1.90 -11.46 6.11
N LEU A 67 -2.40 -10.30 5.70
CA LEU A 67 -3.83 -9.97 5.69
C LEU A 67 -4.53 -10.50 4.43
N THR A 68 -5.86 -10.48 4.41
CA THR A 68 -6.63 -10.81 3.20
C THR A 68 -7.86 -9.93 3.13
N TYR A 69 -8.00 -9.22 2.02
CA TYR A 69 -9.15 -8.38 1.74
C TYR A 69 -9.95 -8.95 0.57
N THR A 70 -11.25 -9.10 0.74
CA THR A 70 -12.14 -9.69 -0.28
C THR A 70 -13.36 -8.82 -0.49
N THR A 71 -13.68 -8.57 -1.75
CA THR A 71 -14.82 -7.78 -2.20
C THR A 71 -15.60 -8.55 -3.26
N THR A 72 -16.65 -7.95 -3.81
CA THR A 72 -17.37 -8.59 -4.92
C THR A 72 -16.51 -8.61 -6.18
N GLY A 73 -15.68 -7.59 -6.39
CA GLY A 73 -14.79 -7.45 -7.53
C GLY A 73 -13.50 -8.27 -7.50
N GLY A 74 -13.16 -8.90 -6.38
CA GLY A 74 -11.95 -9.74 -6.28
C GLY A 74 -11.42 -9.88 -4.86
N SER A 75 -10.18 -10.36 -4.76
CA SER A 75 -9.48 -10.49 -3.48
C SER A 75 -8.03 -10.02 -3.60
N LEU A 76 -7.58 -9.23 -2.62
CA LEU A 76 -6.17 -8.97 -2.36
C LEU A 76 -5.72 -9.99 -1.31
N GLN A 77 -5.11 -11.08 -1.78
CA GLN A 77 -4.43 -12.04 -0.92
C GLN A 77 -2.95 -11.71 -0.87
N THR A 78 -2.40 -11.65 0.33
CA THR A 78 -0.98 -11.35 0.53
C THR A 78 -0.22 -12.66 0.65
N THR A 79 0.93 -12.73 0.00
CA THR A 79 1.80 -13.92 0.05
C THR A 79 2.90 -13.79 1.10
N GLY A 80 3.03 -12.61 1.70
CA GLY A 80 4.08 -12.24 2.64
C GLY A 80 3.64 -12.27 4.11
N GLY A 81 4.43 -11.59 4.93
CA GLY A 81 4.07 -11.31 6.31
C GLY A 81 3.28 -10.01 6.45
N ALA A 82 2.99 -9.60 7.67
CA ALA A 82 2.43 -8.30 7.97
C ALA A 82 3.23 -7.60 9.08
N LEU A 83 3.05 -6.30 9.19
CA LEU A 83 3.55 -5.53 10.31
C LEU A 83 2.48 -5.46 11.40
N GLN A 84 2.82 -5.92 12.60
CA GLN A 84 1.90 -6.01 13.72
C GLN A 84 2.45 -5.23 14.92
N ASP A 85 1.61 -4.41 15.52
CA ASP A 85 1.84 -3.89 16.86
C ASP A 85 1.04 -4.70 17.87
N ILE A 86 1.68 -5.06 18.98
CA ILE A 86 1.06 -5.74 20.12
C ILE A 86 1.47 -4.97 21.37
N ASP A 87 0.56 -4.17 21.92
CA ASP A 87 0.82 -3.54 23.22
C ASP A 87 0.71 -4.59 24.32
N THR A 88 1.85 -5.15 24.69
CA THR A 88 1.96 -6.09 25.81
C THR A 88 2.09 -5.38 27.16
N THR A 89 2.15 -4.04 27.18
CA THR A 89 2.42 -3.26 28.38
C THR A 89 1.14 -2.63 28.95
N THR A 90 1.24 -2.02 30.13
CA THR A 90 0.13 -1.31 30.79
C THR A 90 0.02 0.15 30.37
N ALA A 91 0.85 0.61 29.44
CA ALA A 91 0.90 2.00 29.02
C ALA A 91 0.92 2.06 27.50
N ASN A 92 0.02 2.85 26.91
CA ASN A 92 -0.14 3.00 25.47
C ASN A 92 1.22 3.03 24.76
N SER A 93 1.47 2.03 23.91
CA SER A 93 2.66 2.01 23.08
C SER A 93 2.46 2.87 21.84
N ASN A 94 3.48 3.69 21.55
CA ASN A 94 3.62 4.37 20.27
C ASN A 94 4.81 3.72 19.55
N ILE A 95 4.52 2.97 18.51
CA ILE A 95 5.53 2.35 17.66
C ILE A 95 5.55 3.12 16.34
N THR A 96 6.71 3.67 15.98
CA THR A 96 6.86 4.45 14.74
C THR A 96 7.97 3.87 13.89
N GLY A 97 7.65 3.59 12.63
CA GLY A 97 8.63 3.24 11.61
C GLY A 97 8.57 4.18 10.44
N SER A 98 9.70 4.53 9.87
CA SER A 98 9.74 5.27 8.62
C SER A 98 10.79 4.70 7.68
N ARG A 99 10.57 4.98 6.40
CA ARG A 99 11.43 4.59 5.30
C ARG A 99 11.34 5.63 4.20
N THR A 100 12.50 6.05 3.70
CA THR A 100 12.60 6.98 2.58
C THR A 100 12.65 6.22 1.25
N TYR A 101 12.36 6.94 0.17
CA TYR A 101 12.53 6.46 -1.22
C TYR A 101 13.31 7.51 -2.02
N SER A 102 13.95 7.08 -3.11
CA SER A 102 14.88 7.95 -3.87
C SER A 102 14.17 8.88 -4.85
N SER A 103 12.98 8.49 -5.30
CA SER A 103 12.19 9.27 -6.24
C SER A 103 11.51 10.46 -5.56
N SER A 104 11.56 11.64 -6.17
CA SER A 104 10.73 12.78 -5.77
C SER A 104 9.28 12.54 -6.21
N LEU A 105 8.51 11.86 -5.36
CA LEU A 105 7.05 11.87 -5.47
C LEU A 105 6.54 13.24 -4.98
N GLY A 106 5.38 13.65 -5.50
CA GLY A 106 4.65 14.82 -5.01
C GLY A 106 5.21 16.18 -5.39
N ALA A 107 5.85 16.30 -6.56
CA ALA A 107 6.09 17.63 -7.12
C ALA A 107 4.76 18.27 -7.58
N ASP A 108 4.72 19.60 -7.67
CA ASP A 108 3.56 20.33 -8.18
C ASP A 108 3.02 19.74 -9.49
N SER A 109 1.69 19.66 -9.60
CA SER A 109 0.96 19.03 -10.71
C SER A 109 1.12 17.52 -10.84
N GLN A 110 1.65 16.84 -9.82
CA GLN A 110 1.65 15.38 -9.76
C GLN A 110 0.44 14.86 -8.96
N THR A 111 0.06 13.63 -9.26
CA THR A 111 -0.86 12.85 -8.43
C THR A 111 -0.10 11.64 -7.88
N VAL A 112 -0.20 11.42 -6.58
CA VAL A 112 0.34 10.22 -5.92
C VAL A 112 -0.83 9.42 -5.37
N TRP A 113 -0.80 8.13 -5.61
CA TRP A 113 -1.73 7.17 -5.02
C TRP A 113 -0.99 6.35 -3.97
N PHE A 114 -1.70 5.97 -2.91
CA PHE A 114 -1.19 5.00 -1.94
C PHE A 114 -2.30 4.04 -1.51
N SER A 115 -1.92 2.85 -1.08
CA SER A 115 -2.84 1.94 -0.40
C SER A 115 -2.13 1.09 0.62
N TYR A 116 -2.90 0.54 1.55
CA TYR A 116 -2.46 -0.51 2.46
C TYR A 116 -3.68 -1.27 3.00
N LEU A 117 -3.41 -2.46 3.51
CA LEU A 117 -4.37 -3.24 4.29
C LEU A 117 -4.18 -2.94 5.77
N VAL A 118 -5.28 -2.90 6.51
CA VAL A 118 -5.25 -2.72 7.96
C VAL A 118 -6.24 -3.66 8.64
N SER A 119 -5.91 -4.15 9.82
CA SER A 119 -6.82 -4.90 10.68
C SER A 119 -6.58 -4.56 12.15
N PHE A 120 -7.65 -4.60 12.93
CA PHE A 120 -7.65 -4.37 14.37
C PHE A 120 -8.33 -5.55 15.05
N ASP A 121 -7.73 -6.11 16.09
CA ASP A 121 -8.33 -7.22 16.83
C ASP A 121 -9.45 -6.79 17.79
N ASN A 122 -9.47 -5.51 18.16
CA ASN A 122 -10.48 -4.90 19.00
C ASN A 122 -10.68 -3.42 18.64
N ALA A 123 -11.78 -2.83 19.11
CA ALA A 123 -12.16 -1.45 18.76
C ALA A 123 -11.59 -0.39 19.69
N VAL A 124 -10.72 -0.73 20.65
CA VAL A 124 -10.38 0.17 21.76
C VAL A 124 -8.97 0.73 21.59
N TYR A 125 -8.87 2.05 21.44
CA TYR A 125 -7.63 2.83 21.35
C TYR A 125 -6.59 2.28 20.37
N GLN A 126 -7.01 1.97 19.15
CA GLN A 126 -6.12 1.55 18.08
C GLN A 126 -6.08 2.60 16.99
N SER A 127 -4.88 2.93 16.53
CA SER A 127 -4.71 3.66 15.28
C SER A 127 -3.50 3.15 14.54
N ALA A 128 -3.70 2.87 13.27
CA ALA A 128 -2.65 2.74 12.28
C ALA A 128 -2.60 4.06 11.51
N LEU A 129 -1.44 4.71 11.51
CA LEU A 129 -1.18 5.92 10.74
C LEU A 129 -0.24 5.60 9.59
N PHE A 130 -0.65 5.87 8.35
CA PHE A 130 0.27 5.91 7.21
C PHE A 130 0.39 7.32 6.67
N GLY A 131 1.63 7.76 6.44
CA GLY A 131 1.89 9.13 6.07
C GLY A 131 3.36 9.53 5.97
N SER A 132 3.60 10.74 5.48
CA SER A 132 4.88 11.42 5.70
C SER A 132 4.86 12.08 7.09
N ASN A 133 5.86 11.76 7.91
CA ASN A 133 5.95 12.26 9.28
C ASN A 133 4.84 11.76 10.23
N ALA A 134 4.71 10.43 10.36
CA ALA A 134 3.76 9.78 11.26
C ALA A 134 3.96 10.08 12.77
N THR A 135 4.86 10.99 13.13
CA THR A 135 5.22 11.30 14.52
C THR A 135 4.18 12.11 15.30
N LEU A 136 3.11 12.65 14.70
CA LEU A 136 2.32 13.69 15.38
C LEU A 136 0.80 13.51 15.30
N PRO A 137 0.16 13.35 16.47
CA PRO A 137 -1.21 13.80 16.68
C PRO A 137 -1.37 15.33 16.72
N GLN A 138 -0.28 16.13 16.65
CA GLN A 138 -0.30 17.60 16.61
C GLN A 138 1.11 18.20 16.36
N GLY A 139 1.29 19.02 15.32
CA GLY A 139 2.39 20.01 15.26
C GLY A 139 3.49 19.83 14.21
N GLY A 140 3.33 18.91 13.26
CA GLY A 140 4.25 18.77 12.12
C GLY A 140 3.79 19.68 11.00
N THR A 141 4.69 20.47 10.42
CA THR A 141 4.28 21.49 9.44
C THR A 141 3.89 20.92 8.09
N ASP A 142 4.42 19.75 7.71
CA ASP A 142 4.28 19.21 6.36
C ASP A 142 4.17 17.68 6.45
N GLY A 143 2.95 17.16 6.28
CA GLY A 143 2.67 15.74 6.39
C GLY A 143 1.21 15.41 6.11
N PHE A 144 0.97 14.23 5.53
CA PHE A 144 -0.37 13.64 5.43
C PHE A 144 -0.43 12.40 6.30
N GLY A 145 -1.58 12.10 6.87
CA GLY A 145 -1.79 10.92 7.69
C GLY A 145 -3.19 10.36 7.50
N THR A 146 -3.32 9.05 7.54
CA THR A 146 -4.60 8.35 7.66
C THR A 146 -4.61 7.65 9.00
N SER A 147 -5.41 8.09 9.98
CA SER A 147 -5.59 7.32 11.21
C SER A 147 -6.90 6.55 11.13
N VAL A 148 -6.87 5.28 11.51
CA VAL A 148 -8.07 4.43 11.53
C VAL A 148 -8.23 3.81 12.90
N GLY A 149 -9.37 4.05 13.55
CA GLY A 149 -9.77 3.42 14.81
C GLY A 149 -10.18 4.42 15.88
N GLN A 150 -10.29 3.99 17.13
CA GLN A 150 -10.79 4.82 18.22
C GLN A 150 -9.71 5.79 18.73
N SER A 151 -9.95 7.09 18.57
CA SER A 151 -9.02 8.13 19.03
C SER A 151 -9.21 8.41 20.52
N ASN A 152 -8.24 9.05 21.18
CA ASN A 152 -8.47 9.56 22.55
C ASN A 152 -9.57 10.66 22.61
N ARG A 153 -10.05 11.12 21.45
CA ARG A 153 -11.02 12.21 21.32
C ARG A 153 -12.45 11.70 21.10
N SER A 154 -12.64 10.49 20.58
CA SER A 154 -13.97 9.87 20.45
C SER A 154 -13.94 8.38 20.80
N GLN A 155 -15.08 7.86 21.27
CA GLN A 155 -15.23 6.41 21.44
C GLN A 155 -15.61 5.72 20.11
N ASP A 156 -15.66 6.46 19.03
CA ASP A 156 -16.07 5.97 17.73
C ASP A 156 -14.82 5.60 16.92
N ASN A 157 -14.96 4.63 16.03
CA ASN A 157 -13.91 4.35 15.07
C ASN A 157 -13.94 5.43 13.98
N GLU A 158 -12.80 6.08 13.78
CA GLU A 158 -12.70 7.21 12.86
C GLU A 158 -11.69 6.90 11.77
N LEU A 159 -12.01 7.30 10.53
CA LEU A 159 -11.00 7.56 9.52
C LEU A 159 -10.70 9.05 9.53
N THR A 160 -9.48 9.40 9.93
CA THR A 160 -9.02 10.79 9.92
C THR A 160 -7.97 10.99 8.85
N ALA A 161 -8.22 11.98 8.00
CA ALA A 161 -7.23 12.59 7.12
C ALA A 161 -6.62 13.80 7.85
N THR A 162 -5.31 13.82 8.05
CA THR A 162 -4.63 14.94 8.71
C THR A 162 -3.70 15.67 7.74
N ALA A 163 -3.69 17.00 7.83
CA ALA A 163 -2.84 17.90 7.06
C ALA A 163 -2.36 19.05 7.95
N SER A 164 -1.09 19.04 8.39
CA SER A 164 -0.40 20.06 9.20
C SER A 164 -1.10 20.63 10.45
N SER A 165 -2.21 21.35 10.25
CA SER A 165 -3.03 22.05 11.25
C SER A 165 -4.53 21.78 11.13
N SER A 166 -4.95 20.97 10.16
CA SER A 166 -6.33 20.62 9.88
C SER A 166 -6.51 19.11 9.93
N ASP A 167 -7.67 18.69 10.42
CA ASP A 167 -8.13 17.30 10.41
C ASP A 167 -9.47 17.24 9.67
N SER A 168 -9.67 16.20 8.87
CA SER A 168 -10.96 15.82 8.30
C SER A 168 -11.28 14.44 8.81
N THR A 169 -12.25 14.38 9.72
CA THR A 169 -12.65 13.14 10.38
C THR A 169 -13.98 12.69 9.82
N ASN A 170 -14.04 11.44 9.37
CA ASN A 170 -15.29 10.77 9.08
C ASN A 170 -15.46 9.58 10.03
N ILE A 171 -16.66 9.43 10.58
CA ILE A 171 -16.99 8.31 11.45
C ILE A 171 -17.28 7.13 10.56
N LEU A 172 -16.47 6.07 10.68
CA LEU A 172 -16.63 4.84 9.91
C LEU A 172 -16.95 3.68 10.84
N ASP A 173 -17.74 2.73 10.35
CA ASP A 173 -17.95 1.48 11.06
C ASP A 173 -16.74 0.55 10.85
N VAL A 174 -15.67 0.78 11.62
CA VAL A 174 -14.51 -0.13 11.65
C VAL A 174 -14.87 -1.30 12.54
N SER A 175 -15.06 -2.47 11.94
CA SER A 175 -15.42 -3.68 12.67
C SER A 175 -14.15 -4.45 13.03
N ALA A 176 -13.94 -4.68 14.33
CA ALA A 176 -12.82 -5.47 14.82
C ALA A 176 -12.83 -6.89 14.21
N GLY A 177 -11.64 -7.43 13.96
CA GLY A 177 -11.41 -8.74 13.36
C GLY A 177 -11.51 -8.78 11.83
N ASN A 178 -11.89 -7.67 11.19
CA ASN A 178 -11.92 -7.58 9.73
C ASN A 178 -10.63 -6.95 9.19
N THR A 179 -10.28 -7.32 7.96
CA THR A 179 -9.26 -6.62 7.17
C THR A 179 -9.96 -5.58 6.32
N HIS A 180 -9.40 -4.38 6.31
CA HIS A 180 -9.89 -3.23 5.58
C HIS A 180 -8.86 -2.77 4.56
N PHE A 181 -9.34 -2.17 3.48
CA PHE A 181 -8.49 -1.59 2.44
C PHE A 181 -8.58 -0.07 2.48
N VAL A 182 -7.45 0.57 2.74
CA VAL A 182 -7.33 2.03 2.69
C VAL A 182 -6.71 2.40 1.35
N LEU A 183 -7.39 3.28 0.62
CA LEU A 183 -6.89 3.88 -0.60
C LEU A 183 -6.80 5.39 -0.43
N GLY A 184 -5.69 5.98 -0.81
CA GLY A 184 -5.53 7.42 -0.82
C GLY A 184 -5.00 7.96 -2.13
N ARG A 185 -5.33 9.22 -2.40
CA ARG A 185 -4.87 10.01 -3.53
C ARG A 185 -4.49 11.39 -3.04
N VAL A 186 -3.28 11.81 -3.33
CA VAL A 186 -2.80 13.17 -3.10
C VAL A 186 -2.62 13.85 -4.45
N ASP A 187 -3.34 14.95 -4.66
CA ASP A 187 -3.17 15.83 -5.81
C ASP A 187 -2.36 17.06 -5.40
N PHE A 188 -1.14 17.16 -5.92
CA PHE A 188 -0.22 18.25 -5.62
C PHE A 188 -0.50 19.43 -6.54
N SER A 189 -0.85 20.58 -5.98
CA SER A 189 -1.15 21.80 -6.77
C SER A 189 -0.30 23.01 -6.38
N GLY A 190 0.69 22.79 -5.51
CA GLY A 190 1.71 23.76 -5.13
C GLY A 190 1.47 24.32 -3.73
N ALA A 191 0.76 25.45 -3.63
CA ALA A 191 0.53 26.07 -2.32
C ALA A 191 -0.49 25.32 -1.46
N SER A 192 -1.33 24.48 -2.07
CA SER A 192 -2.36 23.71 -1.39
C SER A 192 -2.63 22.45 -2.18
N ASP A 193 -2.42 21.32 -1.54
CA ASP A 193 -2.63 20.01 -2.10
C ASP A 193 -3.95 19.44 -1.58
N THR A 194 -4.46 18.40 -2.22
CA THR A 194 -5.71 17.74 -1.81
C THR A 194 -5.45 16.27 -1.56
N LEU A 195 -5.75 15.80 -0.35
CA LEU A 195 -5.75 14.39 0.01
C LEU A 195 -7.20 13.89 0.03
N ASN A 196 -7.46 12.85 -0.75
CA ASN A 196 -8.71 12.10 -0.77
C ASN A 196 -8.43 10.68 -0.28
N ILE A 197 -9.28 10.16 0.60
CA ILE A 197 -9.17 8.80 1.12
C ILE A 197 -10.51 8.09 0.92
N TRP A 198 -10.42 6.83 0.52
CA TRP A 198 -11.52 5.91 0.42
C TRP A 198 -11.27 4.69 1.31
N TRP A 199 -12.34 4.17 1.86
CA TRP A 199 -12.36 3.05 2.79
C TRP A 199 -13.15 1.89 2.19
N ASP A 200 -12.56 0.70 2.20
CA ASP A 200 -13.20 -0.54 1.75
C ASP A 200 -13.86 -0.45 0.36
N ILE A 201 -13.13 0.13 -0.60
CA ILE A 201 -13.60 0.16 -1.99
C ILE A 201 -13.72 -1.25 -2.58
N ASP A 202 -14.62 -1.44 -3.54
CA ASP A 202 -14.66 -2.67 -4.32
C ASP A 202 -13.49 -2.72 -5.30
N LEU A 203 -12.79 -3.86 -5.37
CA LEU A 203 -11.59 -4.00 -6.20
C LEU A 203 -11.87 -4.04 -7.71
N ALA A 204 -13.14 -4.17 -8.13
CA ALA A 204 -13.55 -3.98 -9.52
C ALA A 204 -13.68 -2.51 -9.91
N GLU A 205 -13.59 -1.57 -8.96
CA GLU A 205 -13.59 -0.15 -9.27
C GLU A 205 -12.32 0.28 -10.01
N THR A 206 -12.43 1.43 -10.69
CA THR A 206 -11.37 2.07 -11.45
C THR A 206 -11.26 3.52 -11.01
N ALA A 207 -10.17 4.20 -11.38
CA ALA A 207 -10.02 5.64 -11.16
C ALA A 207 -11.19 6.49 -11.71
N LEU A 208 -11.93 5.98 -12.70
CA LEU A 208 -13.07 6.67 -13.32
C LEU A 208 -14.41 6.36 -12.65
N THR A 209 -14.47 5.28 -11.86
CA THR A 209 -15.72 4.78 -11.26
C THR A 209 -15.70 4.82 -9.74
N ILE A 210 -14.54 5.04 -9.13
CA ILE A 210 -14.44 5.24 -7.69
C ILE A 210 -15.30 6.42 -7.28
N GLY A 211 -16.13 6.21 -6.26
CA GLY A 211 -17.10 7.19 -5.78
C GLY A 211 -16.46 8.43 -5.15
N ALA A 212 -17.29 9.22 -4.46
CA ALA A 212 -16.77 10.30 -3.62
C ALA A 212 -15.84 9.72 -2.53
N ALA A 213 -14.82 10.48 -2.16
CA ALA A 213 -13.93 10.12 -1.05
C ALA A 213 -14.69 10.14 0.28
N ASP A 214 -14.37 9.19 1.15
CA ASP A 214 -14.90 9.14 2.51
C ASP A 214 -14.31 10.28 3.37
N ALA A 215 -13.06 10.65 3.11
CA ALA A 215 -12.44 11.83 3.72
C ALA A 215 -11.67 12.63 2.68
N THR A 216 -11.88 13.96 2.70
CA THR A 216 -11.10 14.90 1.89
C THR A 216 -10.53 15.98 2.80
N ILE A 217 -9.26 16.31 2.61
CA ILE A 217 -8.59 17.42 3.29
C ILE A 217 -7.68 18.16 2.33
N VAL A 218 -7.58 19.47 2.55
CA VAL A 218 -6.80 20.40 1.74
C VAL A 218 -5.74 21.05 2.64
N GLY A 219 -4.48 20.99 2.23
CA GLY A 219 -3.35 21.50 3.01
C GLY A 219 -2.03 21.33 2.27
N ALA A 220 -0.91 21.67 2.90
CA ALA A 220 0.41 21.39 2.32
C ALA A 220 0.82 19.95 2.67
N PHE A 221 1.18 19.14 1.67
CA PHE A 221 1.64 17.78 1.89
C PHE A 221 3.09 17.61 1.43
N ASP A 222 3.85 16.86 2.22
CA ASP A 222 5.11 16.28 1.77
C ASP A 222 4.87 14.78 1.54
N VAL A 223 5.48 14.16 0.54
CA VAL A 223 5.50 12.70 0.33
C VAL A 223 6.95 12.29 0.11
N SER A 224 7.88 12.77 0.93
CA SER A 224 9.28 12.38 0.87
C SER A 224 9.58 11.07 1.62
N THR A 225 8.67 10.69 2.53
CA THR A 225 8.87 9.59 3.47
C THR A 225 7.58 8.79 3.62
N ALA A 226 7.68 7.46 3.61
CA ALA A 226 6.62 6.57 4.07
C ALA A 226 6.85 6.27 5.56
N ALA A 227 5.87 6.55 6.40
CA ALA A 227 5.94 6.27 7.82
C ALA A 227 4.66 5.62 8.32
N PHE A 228 4.85 4.74 9.30
CA PHE A 228 3.82 4.10 10.09
C PHE A 228 3.92 4.56 11.53
N THR A 229 2.78 4.85 12.13
CA THR A 229 2.67 4.90 13.58
C THR A 229 1.52 4.03 14.03
N PHE A 230 1.80 3.17 15.00
CA PHE A 230 0.79 2.46 15.74
C PHE A 230 0.62 3.14 17.09
N ILE A 231 -0.63 3.39 17.46
CA ILE A 231 -1.02 3.78 18.81
C ILE A 231 -2.03 2.73 19.24
N SER A 232 -1.68 1.94 20.23
CA SER A 232 -2.49 0.83 20.71
C SER A 232 -2.69 0.96 22.22
N GLY A 233 -3.90 0.61 22.69
CA GLY A 233 -4.17 0.41 24.11
C GLY A 233 -3.69 -0.98 24.57
N GLN A 234 -3.64 -1.20 25.88
CA GLN A 234 -3.23 -2.49 26.42
C GLN A 234 -3.97 -3.68 25.79
N GLY A 235 -3.22 -4.65 25.27
CA GLY A 235 -3.76 -5.89 24.70
C GLY A 235 -4.40 -5.72 23.32
N ALA A 236 -4.30 -4.54 22.71
CA ALA A 236 -4.68 -4.29 21.34
C ALA A 236 -3.63 -4.78 20.36
N VAL A 237 -4.11 -5.27 19.22
CA VAL A 237 -3.32 -5.71 18.09
C VAL A 237 -3.80 -5.02 16.82
N SER A 238 -2.94 -4.16 16.30
CA SER A 238 -3.10 -3.50 15.00
C SER A 238 -2.15 -4.13 14.00
N THR A 239 -2.63 -4.42 12.79
CA THR A 239 -1.84 -5.04 11.74
C THR A 239 -1.95 -4.21 10.46
N ILE A 240 -0.82 -3.95 9.79
CA ILE A 240 -0.73 -3.32 8.47
C ILE A 240 -0.04 -4.27 7.50
N ASP A 241 -0.52 -4.32 6.26
CA ASP A 241 0.06 -5.12 5.19
C ASP A 241 -0.04 -4.39 3.83
N GLU A 242 0.68 -4.86 2.82
CA GLU A 242 0.58 -4.43 1.41
C GLU A 242 0.70 -2.93 1.17
N VAL A 243 1.79 -2.34 1.67
CA VAL A 243 2.05 -0.91 1.49
C VAL A 243 2.40 -0.66 0.04
N ARG A 244 1.59 0.15 -0.65
CA ARG A 244 1.81 0.50 -2.05
C ARG A 244 1.78 2.01 -2.21
N LEU A 245 2.70 2.54 -3.01
CA LEU A 245 2.66 3.92 -3.50
C LEU A 245 2.94 3.92 -5.00
N GLY A 246 2.25 4.78 -5.73
CA GLY A 246 2.42 4.93 -7.16
C GLY A 246 1.89 6.25 -7.69
N THR A 247 1.89 6.38 -9.01
CA THR A 247 1.43 7.61 -9.70
C THR A 247 0.09 7.42 -10.38
N SER A 248 -0.42 6.19 -10.38
CA SER A 248 -1.73 5.83 -10.92
C SER A 248 -2.49 4.92 -9.96
N PHE A 249 -3.81 4.93 -10.10
CA PHE A 249 -4.70 4.05 -9.36
C PHE A 249 -4.30 2.57 -9.50
N THR A 250 -3.95 2.14 -10.72
CA THR A 250 -3.56 0.76 -11.00
C THR A 250 -2.28 0.31 -10.28
N ASP A 251 -1.42 1.25 -9.87
CA ASP A 251 -0.19 0.93 -9.13
C ASP A 251 -0.48 0.49 -7.68
N VAL A 252 -1.68 0.78 -7.15
CA VAL A 252 -2.02 0.57 -5.75
C VAL A 252 -3.18 -0.40 -5.53
N VAL A 253 -4.11 -0.56 -6.48
CA VAL A 253 -5.22 -1.52 -6.36
C VAL A 253 -4.98 -2.89 -7.02
N VAL A 254 -4.08 -3.00 -7.99
CA VAL A 254 -3.87 -4.27 -8.71
C VAL A 254 -2.81 -5.08 -7.98
N VAL A 255 -3.11 -6.34 -7.63
CA VAL A 255 -2.04 -7.33 -7.41
C VAL A 255 -1.58 -7.77 -8.79
N PRO A 256 -0.34 -7.49 -9.21
CA PRO A 256 0.18 -8.09 -10.42
C PRO A 256 0.11 -9.60 -10.19
N GLU A 257 -0.65 -10.35 -10.98
CA GLU A 257 -0.46 -11.80 -11.05
C GLU A 257 0.74 -12.03 -11.97
N PRO A 258 1.99 -12.02 -11.47
CA PRO A 258 3.17 -11.95 -12.34
C PRO A 258 3.36 -13.29 -13.06
N SER A 259 2.76 -14.35 -12.52
CA SER A 259 2.88 -15.72 -12.96
C SER A 259 1.80 -16.13 -13.95
N THR A 260 0.56 -15.61 -13.86
CA THR A 260 -0.54 -16.05 -14.73
C THR A 260 -0.29 -15.67 -16.17
N PHE A 261 0.13 -14.42 -16.43
CA PHE A 261 0.46 -13.98 -17.78
C PHE A 261 1.74 -14.63 -18.32
N ALA A 262 2.76 -14.80 -17.48
CA ALA A 262 3.98 -15.51 -17.86
C ALA A 262 3.72 -16.98 -18.19
N LEU A 263 2.83 -17.63 -17.42
CA LEU A 263 2.38 -19.00 -17.65
C LEU A 263 1.58 -19.10 -18.94
N LEU A 264 0.60 -18.22 -19.17
CA LEU A 264 -0.18 -18.17 -20.40
C LEU A 264 0.73 -17.94 -21.63
N ALA A 265 1.65 -16.98 -21.55
CA ALA A 265 2.62 -16.72 -22.61
C ALA A 265 3.55 -17.93 -22.82
N GLY A 266 4.00 -18.58 -21.75
CA GLY A 266 4.81 -19.79 -21.79
C GLY A 266 4.07 -20.96 -22.44
N LEU A 267 2.80 -21.18 -22.11
CA LEU A 267 1.95 -22.20 -22.70
C LEU A 267 1.70 -21.95 -24.19
N LEU A 268 1.45 -20.70 -24.58
CA LEU A 268 1.31 -20.31 -25.98
C LEU A 268 2.63 -20.52 -26.75
N GLY A 269 3.77 -20.16 -26.15
CA GLY A 269 5.09 -20.42 -26.70
C GLY A 269 5.36 -21.91 -26.92
N LEU A 270 5.04 -22.75 -25.93
CA LEU A 270 5.18 -24.19 -26.01
C LEU A 270 4.26 -24.78 -27.09
N GLY A 271 3.02 -24.30 -27.19
CA GLY A 271 2.07 -24.70 -28.24
C GLY A 271 2.60 -24.43 -29.65
N CYS A 272 3.23 -23.27 -29.87
CA CYS A 272 3.88 -22.92 -31.13
C CYS A 272 5.08 -23.83 -31.47
N VAL A 273 5.83 -24.30 -30.47
CA VAL A 273 6.95 -25.24 -30.70
C VAL A 273 6.43 -26.63 -31.07
N ILE A 274 5.37 -27.09 -30.41
CA ILE A 274 4.77 -28.41 -30.67
C ILE A 274 4.14 -28.45 -32.07
N SER A 275 3.44 -27.39 -32.49
CA SER A 275 2.80 -27.33 -33.81
C SER A 275 3.79 -27.33 -34.98
N ARG A 276 5.03 -26.88 -34.77
CA ARG A 276 6.11 -26.95 -35.78
C ARG A 276 6.69 -28.35 -35.98
N ARG A 277 6.42 -29.29 -35.07
CA ARG A 277 6.97 -30.67 -35.14
C ARG A 277 6.03 -31.68 -35.80
N LYS A 278 4.81 -31.29 -36.15
CA LYS A 278 3.86 -32.10 -36.92
C LYS A 278 3.84 -31.63 -38.37
#